data_AF-A0A6J2KC29-F1
#
_entry.id   AF-A0A6J2KC29-F1
#
_cell.length_a   1.000
_cell.length_b   1.000
_cell.length_c   1.000
_cell.angle_alpha   90.00
_cell.angle_beta   90.00
_cell.angle_gamma   90.00
#
_symmetry.space_group_name_H-M   'P 1'
#
loop_
_entity.id
_entity.type
_entity.pdbx_description
1 polymer ?
#
loop_
_entity_poly.entity_id
_entity_poly.type
_entity_poly.pdbx_seq_one_letter_code
_entity_poly.pdbx_strand_id
1 'polypeptide(L)'
;MKLNLFKRSMIFATFFGSCLCIALIVGSLGTTHWVDARARKTSFPLKTDGRINFGLFEGHRELNVTYGRRNYDISVKAGNHPARRWAWCGTAALLGAALLCSGGSCVLAALGSAARTRCSPKPLLVGNTLAVLFTLGAIAVWLTEYFLRLQHNVMSDADLAQTWSSEGMADLGISFWLVVAAAIAAFVNDVCILIATADGRDADTIAPALEEKVNGAIMLY
;
A
#
# COMPACT_ATOMS: atom_id res chain seq x y z
N MET A 1 34.70 -13.44 -4.44
CA MET A 1 34.33 -12.18 -5.14
C MET A 1 32.85 -12.10 -5.56
N LYS A 2 32.22 -13.17 -6.09
CA LYS A 2 30.80 -13.17 -6.53
C LYS A 2 29.76 -12.84 -5.43
N LEU A 3 29.99 -13.25 -4.18
CA LEU A 3 29.03 -13.04 -3.06
C LEU A 3 28.76 -11.56 -2.72
N ASN A 4 29.79 -10.70 -2.81
CA ASN A 4 29.63 -9.27 -2.53
C ASN A 4 28.82 -8.54 -3.60
N LEU A 5 28.85 -9.02 -4.85
CA LEU A 5 28.06 -8.46 -5.94
C LEU A 5 26.58 -8.82 -5.80
N PHE A 6 26.27 -10.07 -5.43
CA PHE A 6 24.89 -10.53 -5.23
C PHE A 6 24.17 -9.74 -4.12
N LYS A 7 24.81 -9.60 -2.95
CA LYS A 7 24.28 -8.79 -1.84
C LYS A 7 24.03 -7.34 -2.24
N ARG A 8 24.98 -6.70 -2.92
CA ARG A 8 24.83 -5.32 -3.40
C ARG A 8 23.73 -5.19 -4.45
N SER A 9 23.62 -6.15 -5.35
CA SER A 9 22.57 -6.20 -6.37
C SER A 9 21.19 -6.39 -5.75
N MET A 10 21.06 -7.22 -4.71
CA MET A 10 19.78 -7.47 -4.06
C MET A 10 19.33 -6.28 -3.21
N ILE A 11 20.26 -5.61 -2.51
CA ILE A 11 19.98 -4.34 -1.83
C ILE A 11 19.58 -3.27 -2.85
N PHE A 12 20.27 -3.19 -3.99
CA PHE A 12 19.90 -2.26 -5.06
C PHE A 12 18.54 -2.61 -5.68
N ALA A 13 18.16 -3.88 -5.79
CA ALA A 13 16.84 -4.27 -6.27
C ALA A 13 15.71 -3.72 -5.37
N THR A 14 15.93 -3.63 -4.06
CA THR A 14 14.92 -3.06 -3.14
C THR A 14 14.67 -1.58 -3.35
N PHE A 15 15.60 -0.83 -3.97
CA PHE A 15 15.33 0.55 -4.41
C PHE A 15 14.15 0.60 -5.38
N PHE A 16 14.15 -0.25 -6.41
CA PHE A 16 13.05 -0.33 -7.37
C PHE A 16 11.76 -0.80 -6.72
N GLY A 17 11.84 -1.74 -5.78
CA GLY A 17 10.68 -2.17 -5.00
C GLY A 17 10.09 -1.04 -4.17
N SER A 18 10.91 -0.25 -3.47
CA SER A 18 10.43 0.93 -2.73
C SER A 18 9.83 1.99 -3.65
N CYS A 19 10.43 2.25 -4.82
CA CYS A 19 9.85 3.13 -5.83
C CYS A 19 8.48 2.62 -6.33
N LEU A 20 8.35 1.32 -6.58
CA LEU A 20 7.10 0.69 -6.97
C LEU A 20 6.03 0.86 -5.87
N CYS A 21 6.38 0.63 -4.59
CA CYS A 21 5.47 0.88 -3.47
C CYS A 21 4.96 2.32 -3.45
N ILE A 22 5.86 3.30 -3.63
CA ILE A 22 5.50 4.71 -3.68
C ILE A 22 4.52 4.96 -4.84
N ALA A 23 4.84 4.47 -6.04
CA ALA A 23 3.99 4.65 -7.22
C ALA A 23 2.60 4.04 -7.03
N LEU A 24 2.51 2.84 -6.44
CA LEU A 24 1.25 2.17 -6.15
C LEU A 24 0.42 2.91 -5.10
N ILE A 25 1.03 3.38 -4.00
CA ILE A 25 0.32 4.15 -2.98
C ILE A 25 -0.14 5.50 -3.54
N VAL A 26 0.71 6.22 -4.26
CA VAL A 26 0.32 7.50 -4.89
C VAL A 26 -0.79 7.28 -5.93
N GLY A 27 -0.70 6.23 -6.74
CA GLY A 27 -1.74 5.87 -7.70
C GLY A 27 -3.07 5.53 -7.00
N SER A 28 -3.01 4.83 -5.88
CA SER A 28 -4.18 4.56 -5.03
C SER A 28 -4.81 5.84 -4.48
N LEU A 29 -3.99 6.80 -4.02
CA LEU A 29 -4.48 8.08 -3.49
C LEU A 29 -5.09 8.97 -4.58
N GLY A 30 -4.54 8.93 -5.80
CA GLY A 30 -4.96 9.79 -6.90
C GLY A 30 -6.17 9.28 -7.70
N THR A 31 -6.53 8.00 -7.56
CA THR A 31 -7.63 7.39 -8.31
C THR A 31 -8.96 7.43 -7.53
N THR A 32 -10.07 7.55 -8.25
CA THR A 32 -11.43 7.69 -7.68
C THR A 32 -12.18 6.35 -7.57
N HIS A 33 -11.45 5.25 -7.36
CA HIS A 33 -11.97 3.89 -7.43
C HIS A 33 -11.51 3.03 -6.24
N TRP A 34 -11.69 3.54 -5.02
CA TRP A 34 -11.51 2.75 -3.81
C TRP A 34 -12.68 1.81 -3.57
N VAL A 35 -13.90 2.28 -3.88
CA VAL A 35 -15.12 1.48 -3.89
C VAL A 35 -15.91 1.83 -5.14
N ASP A 36 -16.36 0.78 -5.84
CA ASP A 36 -17.26 0.88 -6.97
C ASP A 36 -18.58 0.22 -6.55
N ALA A 37 -19.68 0.96 -6.66
CA ALA A 37 -21.00 0.49 -6.27
C ALA A 37 -22.04 0.76 -7.35
N ARG A 38 -23.01 -0.14 -7.42
CA ARG A 38 -24.22 0.05 -8.22
C ARG A 38 -25.38 0.41 -7.32
N ALA A 39 -26.31 1.20 -7.85
CA ALA A 39 -27.50 1.63 -7.13
C ALA A 39 -28.75 1.40 -7.97
N ARG A 40 -29.86 1.06 -7.30
CA ARG A 40 -31.17 0.87 -7.94
C ARG A 40 -32.26 1.45 -7.04
N LYS A 41 -33.37 1.89 -7.62
CA LYS A 41 -34.55 2.22 -6.80
C LYS A 41 -35.31 0.96 -6.45
N THR A 42 -35.63 0.79 -5.16
CA THR A 42 -36.42 -0.34 -4.66
C THR A 42 -37.84 -0.32 -5.23
N SER A 43 -38.40 0.87 -5.50
CA SER A 43 -39.75 1.02 -6.06
C SER A 43 -39.84 0.72 -7.57
N PHE A 44 -38.75 0.92 -8.34
CA PHE A 44 -38.75 0.75 -9.80
C PHE A 44 -37.40 0.20 -10.32
N PRO A 45 -37.07 -1.08 -10.03
CA PRO A 45 -35.74 -1.63 -10.26
C PRO A 45 -35.38 -1.82 -11.74
N LEU A 46 -36.36 -1.93 -12.65
CA LEU A 46 -36.13 -2.22 -14.07
C LEU A 46 -35.86 -0.99 -14.94
N LYS A 47 -36.14 0.23 -14.46
CA LYS A 47 -36.02 1.48 -15.22
C LYS A 47 -34.99 2.46 -14.64
N THR A 48 -34.37 2.11 -13.51
CA THR A 48 -33.41 2.97 -12.82
C THR A 48 -32.10 2.22 -12.63
N ASP A 49 -31.00 2.90 -12.95
CA ASP A 49 -29.65 2.39 -12.77
C ASP A 49 -28.79 3.53 -12.22
N GLY A 50 -27.88 3.18 -11.33
CA GLY A 50 -27.00 4.13 -10.69
C GLY A 50 -25.60 3.53 -10.57
N ARG A 51 -24.58 4.36 -10.79
CA ARG A 51 -23.19 4.00 -10.62
C ARG A 51 -22.56 4.99 -9.67
N ILE A 52 -21.81 4.49 -8.72
CA ILE A 52 -21.16 5.26 -7.67
C ILE A 52 -19.73 4.76 -7.61
N ASN A 53 -18.76 5.65 -7.79
CA ASN A 53 -17.36 5.33 -7.64
C ASN A 53 -16.70 6.44 -6.85
N PHE A 54 -15.98 6.11 -5.79
CA PHE A 54 -15.25 7.11 -5.03
C PHE A 54 -13.89 6.58 -4.60
N GLY A 55 -12.92 7.49 -4.63
CA GLY A 55 -11.60 7.31 -4.08
C GLY A 55 -11.53 7.84 -2.66
N LEU A 56 -10.30 8.01 -2.16
CA LEU A 56 -10.10 8.50 -0.80
C LEU A 56 -10.51 9.98 -0.64
N PHE A 57 -10.41 10.81 -1.69
CA PHE A 57 -10.68 12.25 -1.57
C PHE A 57 -11.87 12.73 -2.38
N GLU A 58 -12.05 12.14 -3.57
CA GLU A 58 -13.02 12.55 -4.58
C GLU A 58 -13.69 11.31 -5.18
N GLY A 59 -14.87 11.51 -5.74
CA GLY A 59 -15.65 10.48 -6.39
C GLY A 59 -16.79 11.07 -7.20
N HIS A 60 -17.47 10.23 -7.94
CA HIS A 60 -18.62 10.60 -8.74
C HIS A 60 -19.75 9.59 -8.53
N ARG A 61 -20.98 10.08 -8.63
CA ARG A 61 -22.16 9.22 -8.70
C ARG A 61 -23.06 9.68 -9.82
N GLU A 62 -23.48 8.72 -10.63
CA GLU A 62 -24.45 8.89 -11.70
C GLU A 62 -25.72 8.16 -11.32
N LEU A 63 -26.85 8.87 -11.28
CA LEU A 63 -28.16 8.29 -10.98
C LEU A 63 -29.10 8.52 -12.17
N ASN A 64 -29.60 7.45 -12.77
CA ASN A 64 -30.59 7.52 -13.83
C ASN A 64 -32.01 7.52 -13.23
N VAL A 65 -32.67 8.67 -13.28
CA VAL A 65 -33.99 8.87 -12.64
C VAL A 65 -35.12 8.80 -13.68
N THR A 66 -35.15 7.74 -14.50
CA THR A 66 -36.13 7.47 -15.58
C THR A 66 -36.09 8.47 -16.75
N TYR A 67 -35.92 9.77 -16.48
CA TYR A 67 -35.89 10.87 -17.45
C TYR A 67 -34.48 11.39 -17.74
N GLY A 68 -33.45 10.63 -17.39
CA GLY A 68 -32.05 10.97 -17.67
C GLY A 68 -31.10 10.74 -16.49
N ARG A 69 -29.80 10.77 -16.81
CA ARG A 69 -28.71 10.62 -15.84
C ARG A 69 -28.40 11.97 -15.17
N ARG A 70 -28.29 11.95 -13.85
CA ARG A 70 -27.85 13.07 -13.02
C ARG A 70 -26.52 12.72 -12.39
N ASN A 71 -25.55 13.59 -12.55
CA ASN A 71 -24.22 13.43 -12.00
C ASN A 71 -24.12 14.26 -10.73
N TYR A 72 -23.50 13.68 -9.70
CA TYR A 72 -23.18 14.38 -8.47
C TYR A 72 -21.76 14.05 -8.08
N ASP A 73 -21.06 15.04 -7.55
CA ASP A 73 -19.68 14.87 -7.11
C ASP A 73 -19.65 14.51 -5.63
N ILE A 74 -18.79 13.57 -5.30
CA ILE A 74 -18.45 13.16 -3.94
C ILE A 74 -17.10 13.78 -3.63
N SER A 75 -17.00 14.52 -2.54
CA SER A 75 -15.75 15.10 -2.08
C SER A 75 -15.72 15.19 -0.56
N VAL A 76 -14.57 14.85 0.02
CA VAL A 76 -14.33 15.07 1.45
C VAL A 76 -14.48 16.55 1.82
N LYS A 77 -14.10 17.48 0.93
CA LYS A 77 -14.23 18.93 1.16
C LYS A 77 -15.69 19.36 1.26
N ALA A 78 -16.57 18.74 0.49
CA ALA A 78 -18.01 19.01 0.51
C ALA A 78 -18.73 18.33 1.68
N GLY A 79 -18.04 17.47 2.45
CA GLY A 79 -18.60 16.76 3.59
C GLY A 79 -19.59 15.65 3.22
N ASN A 80 -19.66 15.24 1.95
CA ASN A 80 -20.59 14.23 1.43
C ASN A 80 -19.92 12.87 1.17
N HIS A 81 -18.73 12.65 1.74
CA HIS A 81 -17.97 11.42 1.55
C HIS A 81 -18.67 10.21 2.23
N PRO A 82 -18.88 9.07 1.55
CA PRO A 82 -19.63 7.94 2.10
C PRO A 82 -18.97 7.26 3.30
N ALA A 83 -17.63 7.18 3.30
CA ALA A 83 -16.88 6.58 4.40
C ALA A 83 -16.88 7.48 5.65
N ARG A 84 -16.97 6.87 6.83
CA ARG A 84 -16.86 7.57 8.10
C ARG A 84 -15.51 8.27 8.23
N ARG A 85 -15.54 9.45 8.86
CA ARG A 85 -14.36 10.33 9.00
C ARG A 85 -13.17 9.65 9.70
N TRP A 86 -13.41 8.79 10.68
CA TRP A 86 -12.34 8.08 11.39
C TRP A 86 -11.61 7.08 10.46
N ALA A 87 -12.35 6.34 9.65
CA ALA A 87 -11.79 5.35 8.73
C ALA A 87 -11.01 6.06 7.63
N TRP A 88 -11.60 7.11 7.05
CA TRP A 88 -10.94 7.97 6.08
C TRP A 88 -9.62 8.56 6.63
N CYS A 89 -9.67 9.22 7.80
CA CYS A 89 -8.47 9.79 8.43
C CYS A 89 -7.42 8.72 8.73
N GLY A 90 -7.85 7.57 9.26
CA GLY A 90 -6.97 6.46 9.61
C GLY A 90 -6.25 5.89 8.40
N THR A 91 -6.99 5.57 7.33
CA THR A 91 -6.42 5.09 6.06
C THR A 91 -5.49 6.14 5.45
N ALA A 92 -5.90 7.42 5.37
CA ALA A 92 -5.06 8.48 4.83
C ALA A 92 -3.75 8.67 5.62
N ALA A 93 -3.81 8.68 6.95
CA ALA A 93 -2.65 8.84 7.81
C ALA A 93 -1.68 7.64 7.70
N LEU A 94 -2.21 6.42 7.68
CA LEU A 94 -1.41 5.21 7.54
C LEU A 94 -0.73 5.13 6.17
N LEU A 95 -1.42 5.48 5.08
CA LEU A 95 -0.81 5.56 3.75
C LEU A 95 0.24 6.66 3.66
N GLY A 96 0.02 7.80 4.32
CA GLY A 96 1.02 8.86 4.45
C GLY A 96 2.28 8.38 5.18
N ALA A 97 2.13 7.68 6.30
CA ALA A 97 3.24 7.08 7.03
C ALA A 97 3.98 6.02 6.19
N ALA A 98 3.24 5.17 5.48
CA ALA A 98 3.81 4.17 4.57
C ALA A 98 4.64 4.81 3.44
N LEU A 99 4.18 5.94 2.88
CA LEU A 99 4.92 6.71 1.88
C LEU A 99 6.23 7.27 2.43
N LEU A 100 6.22 7.83 3.65
CA LEU A 100 7.43 8.35 4.30
C LEU A 100 8.44 7.23 4.56
N CYS A 101 7.97 6.08 5.08
CA CYS A 101 8.83 4.92 5.31
C CYS A 101 9.40 4.34 4.02
N SER A 102 8.60 4.24 2.95
CA SER A 102 9.04 3.77 1.64
C SER A 102 10.02 4.75 0.99
N GLY A 103 9.78 6.06 1.11
CA GLY A 103 10.69 7.12 0.65
C GLY A 103 12.03 7.09 1.39
N GLY A 104 12.02 6.97 2.71
CA GLY A 104 13.23 6.83 3.51
C GLY A 104 14.02 5.57 3.14
N SER A 105 13.33 4.45 2.96
CA SER A 105 13.94 3.18 2.52
C SER A 105 14.56 3.27 1.13
N CYS A 106 13.89 3.95 0.20
CA CYS A 106 14.39 4.24 -1.14
C CYS A 106 15.71 5.02 -1.09
N VAL A 107 15.77 6.11 -0.32
CA VAL A 107 17.00 6.91 -0.15
C VAL A 107 18.12 6.08 0.49
N LEU A 108 17.80 5.31 1.54
CA LEU A 108 18.77 4.45 2.22
C LEU A 108 19.31 3.35 1.29
N ALA A 109 18.47 2.75 0.44
CA ALA A 109 18.89 1.77 -0.55
C ALA A 109 19.83 2.38 -1.60
N ALA A 110 19.50 3.57 -2.10
CA ALA A 110 20.33 4.30 -3.05
C ALA A 110 21.71 4.62 -2.46
N LEU A 111 21.75 5.22 -1.26
CA LEU A 111 22.98 5.52 -0.53
C LEU A 111 23.78 4.26 -0.20
N GLY A 112 23.10 3.19 0.23
CA GLY A 112 23.72 1.90 0.54
C GLY A 112 24.36 1.24 -0.68
N SER A 113 23.82 1.46 -1.88
CA SER A 113 24.42 0.96 -3.14
C SER A 113 25.65 1.77 -3.57
N ALA A 114 25.64 3.09 -3.33
CA ALA A 114 26.72 4.00 -3.71
C ALA A 114 27.85 4.07 -2.67
N ALA A 115 27.59 3.65 -1.43
CA ALA A 115 28.55 3.71 -0.34
C ALA A 115 29.78 2.84 -0.62
N ARG A 116 30.96 3.44 -0.45
CA ARG A 116 32.25 2.73 -0.55
C ARG A 116 32.52 1.86 0.69
N THR A 117 31.89 2.19 1.82
CA THR A 117 31.98 1.47 3.09
C THR A 117 30.75 0.59 3.34
N ARG A 118 30.91 -0.46 4.16
CA ARG A 118 29.84 -1.42 4.48
C ARG A 118 28.72 -0.70 5.26
N CYS A 119 27.57 -0.48 4.61
CA CYS A 119 26.39 0.07 5.27
C CYS A 119 25.61 -1.05 6.00
N SER A 120 25.08 -0.75 7.19
CA SER A 120 24.29 -1.73 7.93
C SER A 120 22.90 -1.92 7.26
N PRO A 121 22.42 -3.15 7.09
CA PRO A 121 21.12 -3.42 6.44
C PRO A 121 19.92 -3.16 7.37
N LYS A 122 20.15 -2.94 8.67
CA LYS A 122 19.11 -2.82 9.69
C LYS A 122 18.14 -1.65 9.45
N PRO A 123 18.59 -0.42 9.12
CA PRO A 123 17.67 0.70 8.89
C PRO A 123 16.76 0.47 7.67
N LEU A 124 17.29 -0.19 6.64
CA LEU A 124 16.53 -0.53 5.43
C LEU A 124 15.44 -1.56 5.73
N LEU A 125 15.75 -2.57 6.56
CA LEU A 125 14.76 -3.56 7.01
C LEU A 125 13.67 -2.88 7.86
N VAL A 126 14.05 -2.06 8.84
CA VAL A 126 13.07 -1.34 9.68
C VAL A 126 12.14 -0.46 8.84
N GLY A 127 12.68 0.25 7.85
CA GLY A 127 11.89 1.12 6.97
C GLY A 127 10.89 0.35 6.11
N ASN A 128 11.30 -0.76 5.48
CA ASN A 128 10.40 -1.58 4.66
C ASN A 128 9.37 -2.32 5.54
N THR A 129 9.76 -2.87 6.69
CA THR A 129 8.82 -3.51 7.62
C THR A 129 7.78 -2.52 8.16
N LEU A 130 8.16 -1.28 8.49
CA LEU A 130 7.19 -0.25 8.86
C LEU A 130 6.23 0.08 7.71
N ALA A 131 6.71 0.12 6.46
CA ALA A 131 5.85 0.31 5.29
C ALA A 131 4.83 -0.83 5.14
N VAL A 132 5.25 -2.08 5.37
CA VAL A 132 4.33 -3.25 5.41
C VAL A 132 3.28 -3.07 6.51
N LEU A 133 3.69 -2.75 7.74
CA LEU A 133 2.76 -2.60 8.86
C LEU A 133 1.75 -1.47 8.62
N PHE A 134 2.17 -0.33 8.09
CA PHE A 134 1.28 0.79 7.81
C PHE A 134 0.34 0.50 6.63
N THR A 135 0.79 -0.17 5.57
CA THR A 135 -0.08 -0.58 4.46
C THR A 135 -1.10 -1.64 4.90
N LEU A 136 -0.70 -2.63 5.70
CA LEU A 136 -1.62 -3.61 6.30
C LEU A 136 -2.63 -2.95 7.25
N GLY A 137 -2.19 -1.98 8.05
CA GLY A 137 -3.07 -1.18 8.91
C GLY A 137 -4.10 -0.41 8.08
N ALA A 138 -3.69 0.23 6.99
CA ALA A 138 -4.59 0.96 6.09
C ALA A 138 -5.64 0.03 5.46
N ILE A 139 -5.22 -1.18 5.04
CA ILE A 139 -6.09 -2.23 4.51
C ILE A 139 -7.10 -2.66 5.60
N ALA A 140 -6.65 -2.92 6.82
CA ALA A 140 -7.52 -3.36 7.91
C ALA A 140 -8.57 -2.30 8.30
N VAL A 141 -8.16 -1.03 8.41
CA VAL A 141 -9.07 0.09 8.67
C VAL A 141 -10.12 0.21 7.56
N TRP A 142 -9.70 0.16 6.30
CA TRP A 142 -10.62 0.28 5.18
C TRP A 142 -11.57 -0.90 5.05
N LEU A 143 -11.08 -2.13 5.24
CA LEU A 143 -11.93 -3.33 5.25
C LEU A 143 -12.95 -3.27 6.40
N THR A 144 -12.56 -2.77 7.57
CA THR A 144 -13.49 -2.59 8.68
C THR A 144 -14.63 -1.65 8.31
N GLU A 145 -14.33 -0.50 7.71
CA GLU A 145 -15.37 0.43 7.23
C GLU A 145 -16.21 -0.18 6.09
N TYR A 146 -15.58 -0.95 5.21
CA TYR A 146 -16.27 -1.64 4.12
C TYR A 146 -17.34 -2.59 4.64
N PHE A 147 -16.97 -3.51 5.53
CA PHE A 147 -17.91 -4.50 6.08
C PHE A 147 -18.94 -3.88 7.03
N LEU A 148 -18.56 -2.83 7.79
CA LEU A 148 -19.50 -2.19 8.71
C LEU A 148 -20.53 -1.29 8.00
N ARG A 149 -20.18 -0.71 6.84
CA ARG A 149 -21.04 0.28 6.18
C ARG A 149 -21.08 0.17 4.67
N LEU A 150 -19.93 0.26 4.00
CA LEU A 150 -19.91 0.52 2.56
C LEU A 150 -20.51 -0.62 1.73
N GLN A 151 -20.40 -1.87 2.19
CA GLN A 151 -21.06 -3.02 1.56
C GLN A 151 -22.59 -2.96 1.67
N HIS A 152 -23.12 -2.37 2.75
CA HIS A 152 -24.55 -2.30 3.02
C HIS A 152 -25.19 -1.07 2.39
N ASN A 153 -24.54 0.10 2.45
CA ASN A 153 -25.04 1.28 1.77
C ASN A 153 -23.99 2.38 1.62
N VAL A 154 -23.89 2.91 0.41
CA VAL A 154 -23.04 4.05 0.05
C VAL A 154 -23.89 5.30 -0.20
N MET A 155 -25.22 5.18 -0.22
CA MET A 155 -26.14 6.29 -0.47
C MET A 155 -26.21 7.30 0.67
N SER A 156 -26.53 8.54 0.31
CA SER A 156 -26.84 9.60 1.27
C SER A 156 -28.26 9.43 1.82
N ASP A 157 -28.53 10.02 2.99
CA ASP A 157 -29.87 9.97 3.61
C ASP A 157 -30.96 10.57 2.70
N ALA A 158 -30.60 11.58 1.90
CA ALA A 158 -31.51 12.17 0.92
C ALA A 158 -31.87 11.21 -0.23
N ASP A 159 -30.92 10.37 -0.66
CA ASP A 159 -31.16 9.38 -1.71
C ASP A 159 -31.96 8.18 -1.17
N LEU A 160 -31.70 7.80 0.09
CA LEU A 160 -32.47 6.78 0.81
C LEU A 160 -33.93 7.20 0.97
N ALA A 161 -34.19 8.47 1.28
CA ALA A 161 -35.54 9.03 1.30
C ALA A 161 -36.23 8.95 -0.08
N GLN A 162 -35.46 8.93 -1.17
CA GLN A 162 -35.96 8.74 -2.53
C GLN A 162 -36.00 7.26 -2.98
N THR A 163 -35.93 6.32 -2.04
CA THR A 163 -36.00 4.86 -2.26
C THR A 163 -34.83 4.27 -3.05
N TRP A 164 -33.68 4.94 -3.09
CA TRP A 164 -32.47 4.37 -3.66
C TRP A 164 -31.77 3.45 -2.66
N SER A 165 -31.25 2.33 -3.15
CA SER A 165 -30.41 1.41 -2.40
C SER A 165 -29.20 0.97 -3.22
N SER A 166 -28.05 0.85 -2.56
CA SER A 166 -26.83 0.22 -3.09
C SER A 166 -26.45 -1.06 -2.31
N GLU A 167 -27.42 -1.64 -1.60
CA GLU A 167 -27.19 -2.76 -0.68
C GLU A 167 -26.65 -4.01 -1.38
N GLY A 168 -25.50 -4.49 -0.91
CA GLY A 168 -24.83 -5.66 -1.46
C GLY A 168 -24.25 -5.46 -2.86
N MET A 169 -24.26 -4.23 -3.37
CA MET A 169 -23.87 -3.89 -4.75
C MET A 169 -22.61 -3.03 -4.80
N ALA A 170 -21.89 -2.93 -3.68
CA ALA A 170 -20.59 -2.28 -3.58
C ALA A 170 -19.49 -3.35 -3.60
N ASP A 171 -18.42 -3.05 -4.33
CA ASP A 171 -17.21 -3.86 -4.47
C ASP A 171 -15.97 -2.99 -4.19
N LEU A 172 -14.89 -3.63 -3.74
CA LEU A 172 -13.59 -2.98 -3.58
C LEU A 172 -12.98 -2.69 -4.96
N GLY A 173 -12.72 -1.41 -5.23
CA GLY A 173 -12.22 -0.94 -6.50
C GLY A 173 -10.69 -1.07 -6.65
N ILE A 174 -10.18 -0.69 -7.82
CA ILE A 174 -8.76 -0.85 -8.17
C ILE A 174 -7.82 -0.11 -7.22
N SER A 175 -8.21 1.05 -6.69
CA SER A 175 -7.38 1.84 -5.79
C SER A 175 -7.06 1.10 -4.50
N PHE A 176 -7.99 0.30 -3.99
CA PHE A 176 -7.74 -0.55 -2.83
C PHE A 176 -6.72 -1.65 -3.17
N TRP A 177 -6.88 -2.30 -4.32
CA TRP A 177 -5.96 -3.36 -4.77
C TRP A 177 -4.54 -2.85 -5.05
N LEU A 178 -4.37 -1.59 -5.44
CA LEU A 178 -3.05 -0.96 -5.54
C LEU A 178 -2.35 -0.90 -4.17
N VAL A 179 -3.07 -0.67 -3.06
CA VAL A 179 -2.49 -0.72 -1.71
C VAL A 179 -2.10 -2.13 -1.32
N VAL A 180 -2.93 -3.12 -1.66
CA VAL A 180 -2.61 -4.54 -1.45
C VAL A 180 -1.34 -4.92 -2.22
N ALA A 181 -1.23 -4.51 -3.48
CA ALA A 181 -0.03 -4.71 -4.28
C ALA A 181 1.21 -4.00 -3.67
N ALA A 182 1.03 -2.80 -3.11
CA ALA A 182 2.11 -2.09 -2.42
C ALA A 182 2.58 -2.83 -1.16
N ALA A 183 1.65 -3.38 -0.37
CA ALA A 183 1.98 -4.18 0.81
C ALA A 183 2.79 -5.44 0.42
N ILE A 184 2.39 -6.12 -0.66
CA ILE A 184 3.11 -7.28 -1.20
C ILE A 184 4.51 -6.87 -1.67
N ALA A 185 4.63 -5.77 -2.43
CA ALA A 185 5.92 -5.29 -2.91
C ALA A 185 6.87 -4.92 -1.76
N ALA A 186 6.36 -4.25 -0.71
CA ALA A 186 7.14 -3.94 0.48
C ALA A 186 7.58 -5.21 1.24
N PHE A 187 6.71 -6.22 1.32
CA PHE A 187 7.05 -7.51 1.92
C PHE A 187 8.12 -8.26 1.12
N VAL A 188 8.05 -8.23 -0.22
CA VAL A 188 9.08 -8.82 -1.08
C VAL A 188 10.43 -8.15 -0.84
N ASN A 189 10.48 -6.83 -0.64
CA ASN A 189 11.72 -6.14 -0.28
C ASN A 189 12.31 -6.66 1.04
N ASP A 190 11.49 -6.87 2.07
CA ASP A 190 11.94 -7.42 3.35
C ASP A 190 12.55 -8.81 3.16
N VAL A 191 11.92 -9.67 2.36
CA VAL A 191 12.46 -11.00 2.02
C VAL A 191 13.81 -10.87 1.31
N CYS A 192 13.94 -9.99 0.32
CA CYS A 192 15.20 -9.74 -0.39
C CYS A 192 16.31 -9.28 0.58
N ILE A 193 15.99 -8.39 1.51
CA ILE A 193 16.96 -7.90 2.51
C ILE A 193 17.37 -9.05 3.43
N LEU A 194 16.42 -9.83 3.93
CA LEU A 194 16.71 -10.95 4.83
C LEU A 194 17.62 -11.99 4.17
N ILE A 195 17.33 -12.40 2.93
CA ILE A 195 18.19 -13.32 2.17
C ILE A 195 19.60 -12.71 1.99
N ALA A 196 19.69 -11.43 1.62
CA ALA A 196 20.96 -10.75 1.41
C ALA A 196 21.80 -10.64 2.70
N THR A 197 21.14 -10.66 3.86
CA THR A 197 21.81 -10.66 5.16
C THR A 197 22.17 -12.05 5.68
N ALA A 198 21.39 -13.08 5.37
CA ALA A 198 21.66 -14.47 5.75
C ALA A 198 22.96 -14.96 5.08
N ASP A 199 23.08 -14.81 3.76
CA ASP A 199 24.27 -15.22 3.00
C ASP A 199 25.55 -14.49 3.45
N GLY A 200 25.41 -13.28 4.00
CA GLY A 200 26.54 -12.51 4.51
C GLY A 200 27.08 -13.01 5.86
N ARG A 201 26.23 -13.61 6.70
CA ARG A 201 26.65 -14.16 8.01
C ARG A 201 27.51 -15.39 7.83
N ASP A 202 27.19 -16.26 6.88
CA ASP A 202 27.94 -17.48 6.66
C ASP A 202 29.37 -17.19 6.16
N ALA A 203 29.53 -16.18 5.30
CA ALA A 203 30.85 -15.76 4.81
C ALA A 203 31.71 -15.09 5.90
N ASP A 204 31.13 -14.22 6.73
CA ASP A 204 31.84 -13.55 7.82
C ASP A 204 32.16 -14.52 8.99
N THR A 205 31.50 -15.68 9.10
CA THR A 205 31.79 -16.68 10.14
C THR A 205 32.95 -17.62 9.75
N ILE A 206 33.13 -17.85 8.45
CA ILE A 206 34.19 -18.73 7.92
C ILE A 206 35.56 -17.99 7.83
N ALA A 207 35.55 -16.69 7.52
CA ALA A 207 36.75 -15.88 7.39
C ALA A 207 37.61 -15.73 8.67
N PRO A 208 37.06 -15.47 9.88
CA PRO A 208 37.88 -15.24 11.08
C PRO A 208 38.64 -16.50 11.52
N ALA A 209 38.09 -17.69 11.29
CA ALA A 209 38.73 -18.95 11.67
C ALA A 209 39.95 -19.30 10.81
N LEU A 210 40.06 -18.75 9.59
CA LEU A 210 41.20 -18.95 8.69
C LEU A 210 42.35 -17.98 8.99
N GLU A 211 42.07 -16.70 9.28
CA GLU A 211 43.11 -15.73 9.67
C GLU A 211 43.80 -16.12 10.99
N GLU A 212 43.05 -16.64 11.97
CA GLU A 212 43.62 -17.09 13.25
C GLU A 212 44.56 -18.29 13.06
N LYS A 213 44.22 -19.23 12.17
CA LYS A 213 45.09 -20.38 11.86
C LYS A 213 46.32 -20.03 11.01
N VAL A 214 46.22 -19.05 10.12
CA VAL A 214 47.35 -18.61 9.28
C VAL A 214 48.34 -17.77 10.10
N ASN A 215 47.86 -16.88 10.98
CA ASN A 215 48.73 -16.12 11.87
C ASN A 215 49.41 -16.99 12.94
N GLY A 216 48.75 -18.06 13.38
CA GLY A 216 49.38 -19.07 14.26
C GLY A 216 50.50 -19.87 13.59
N ALA A 217 50.47 -20.04 12.26
CA ALA A 217 51.47 -20.80 11.52
C ALA A 217 52.72 -19.97 11.13
N ILE A 218 52.60 -18.64 11.07
CA ILE A 218 53.72 -17.73 10.69
C ILE A 218 54.61 -17.38 11.88
N MET A 219 54.17 -17.58 13.13
CA MET A 219 54.96 -17.30 14.34
C MET A 219 55.95 -18.41 14.76
N LEU A 220 56.22 -19.38 13.88
CA LEU A 220 57.16 -20.48 14.16
C LEU A 220 58.30 -20.50 13.13
N TYR A 221 59.13 -19.46 13.07
CA TYR A 221 60.51 -19.50 12.57
C TYR A 221 61.36 -18.40 13.19
#